data_AF-R7PPM8-F1
#
_entry.id   AF-R7PPM8-F1
#
_cell.length_a   1.000
_cell.length_b   1.000
_cell.length_c   1.000
_cell.angle_alpha   90.00
_cell.angle_beta   90.00
_cell.angle_gamma   90.00
#
_symmetry.space_group_name_H-M   'P 1'
#
loop_
_entity.id
_entity.type
_entity.pdbx_description
1 polymer ?
#
loop_
_entity_poly.entity_id
_entity_poly.type
_entity_poly.pdbx_seq_one_letter_code
_entity_poly.pdbx_strand_id
1 'polypeptide(L)'
;MLEVSSPGIDRVLKKDKDFIKYAGSEVDVKCYSPLDDRKELKAFTAELRGLTEDGKIKLIYNEEELIVDKDKISQMRLHFSF
;
A
#
# COMPACT_ATOMS: atom_id res chain seq x y z
N MET A 1 29.92 13.36 -10.38
CA MET A 1 28.57 13.85 -10.77
C MET A 1 27.66 12.64 -10.70
N LEU A 2 26.95 12.44 -9.59
CA LEU A 2 25.90 11.44 -9.50
C LEU A 2 24.78 12.10 -8.73
N GLU A 3 23.77 12.49 -9.49
CA GLU A 3 22.57 13.16 -9.01
C GLU A 3 21.86 12.23 -8.03
N VAL A 4 22.05 12.47 -6.73
CA VAL A 4 21.10 11.97 -5.74
C VAL A 4 19.85 12.81 -5.91
N SER A 5 18.97 12.33 -6.79
CA SER A 5 17.64 12.89 -6.94
C SER A 5 17.03 13.03 -5.55
N SER A 6 16.61 14.26 -5.25
CA SER A 6 16.05 14.70 -3.98
C SER A 6 15.30 13.56 -3.31
N PRO A 7 15.68 13.12 -2.09
CA PRO A 7 14.98 12.04 -1.43
C PRO A 7 13.58 12.55 -1.06
N GLY A 8 12.67 12.47 -2.03
CA GLY A 8 11.22 12.61 -1.86
C GLY A 8 10.75 11.37 -1.12
N ILE A 9 11.20 11.24 0.12
CA ILE A 9 11.20 10.04 0.97
C ILE A 9 9.79 9.66 1.44
N ASP A 10 8.77 10.40 1.00
CA ASP A 10 7.40 10.29 1.48
C ASP A 10 6.42 10.36 0.32
N ARG A 11 6.61 9.54 -0.73
CA ARG A 11 5.54 9.37 -1.72
C ARG A 11 4.46 8.45 -1.15
N VAL A 12 3.68 9.01 -0.22
CA VAL A 12 2.49 8.38 0.34
C VAL A 12 1.43 8.25 -0.75
N LEU A 13 0.98 7.03 -0.96
CA LEU A 13 -0.11 6.70 -1.86
C LEU A 13 -1.41 7.15 -1.19
N LYS A 14 -1.95 8.29 -1.65
CA LYS A 14 -3.14 8.91 -1.05
C LYS A 14 -4.31 9.03 -2.01
N LYS A 15 -4.06 8.98 -3.33
CA LYS A 15 -5.08 9.15 -4.36
C LYS A 15 -5.34 7.85 -5.10
N ASP A 16 -6.57 7.69 -5.57
CA ASP A 16 -7.05 6.55 -6.35
C ASP A 16 -6.17 6.31 -7.60
N LYS A 17 -5.77 7.39 -8.28
CA LYS A 17 -4.87 7.34 -9.45
C LYS A 17 -3.48 6.80 -9.13
N ASP A 18 -2.97 7.04 -7.92
CA ASP A 18 -1.66 6.53 -7.52
C ASP A 18 -1.75 5.02 -7.31
N PHE A 19 -2.80 4.49 -6.68
CA PHE A 19 -2.93 3.03 -6.51
C PHE A 19 -2.98 2.28 -7.84
N ILE A 20 -3.62 2.85 -8.87
CA ILE A 20 -3.65 2.25 -10.21
C ILE A 20 -2.28 2.36 -10.88
N LYS A 21 -1.57 3.48 -10.68
CA LYS A 21 -0.26 3.74 -11.29
C LYS A 21 0.84 2.84 -10.73
N TYR A 22 0.77 2.51 -9.45
CA TYR A 22 1.75 1.65 -8.78
C TYR A 22 1.23 0.23 -8.55
N ALA A 23 0.18 -0.17 -9.28
CA ALA A 23 -0.21 -1.57 -9.34
C ALA A 23 0.96 -2.42 -9.86
N GLY A 24 1.28 -3.50 -9.14
CA GLY A 24 2.44 -4.36 -9.33
C GLY A 24 3.67 -3.99 -8.50
N SER A 25 3.60 -2.97 -7.63
CA SER A 25 4.68 -2.63 -6.69
C SER A 25 4.34 -3.04 -5.26
N GLU A 26 5.35 -3.38 -4.47
CA GLU A 26 5.16 -3.58 -3.03
C GLU A 26 4.88 -2.27 -2.30
N VAL A 27 3.96 -2.32 -1.34
CA VAL A 27 3.51 -1.19 -0.55
C VAL A 27 3.40 -1.57 0.92
N ASP A 28 3.85 -0.66 1.79
CA ASP A 28 3.60 -0.72 3.22
C ASP A 28 2.23 -0.10 3.51
N VAL A 29 1.31 -0.94 3.97
CA VAL A 29 -0.07 -0.59 4.29
C VAL A 29 -0.22 -0.49 5.79
N LYS A 30 -0.63 0.68 6.27
CA LYS A 30 -0.93 0.96 7.66
C LYS A 30 -2.41 1.24 7.82
N CYS A 31 -3.11 0.46 8.63
CA CYS A 31 -4.53 0.61 8.91
C CYS A 31 -4.77 1.35 10.24
N TYR A 32 -5.93 2.01 10.35
CA TYR A 32 -6.36 2.64 11.60
C TYR A 32 -6.68 1.60 12.69
N SER A 33 -7.32 0.51 12.27
CA SER A 33 -7.67 -0.63 13.13
C SER A 33 -7.00 -1.90 12.61
N PRO A 34 -6.64 -2.84 13.51
CA PRO A 34 -6.17 -4.16 13.09
C PRO A 34 -7.26 -4.85 12.27
N LEU A 35 -6.87 -5.40 11.12
CA LEU A 35 -7.73 -6.31 10.37
C LEU A 35 -7.72 -7.67 11.07
N ASP A 36 -8.87 -8.33 11.13
CA ASP A 36 -8.96 -9.74 11.53
C ASP A 36 -8.43 -10.06 12.95
N ASP A 37 -8.63 -9.13 13.91
CA ASP A 37 -8.13 -9.19 15.30
C ASP A 37 -6.61 -9.37 15.47
N ARG A 38 -5.86 -9.42 14.36
CA ARG A 38 -4.41 -9.54 14.35
C ARG A 38 -3.79 -8.16 14.44
N LYS A 39 -3.19 -7.85 15.59
CA LYS A 39 -2.44 -6.60 15.83
C LYS A 39 -1.35 -6.34 14.77
N GLU A 40 -0.83 -7.41 14.17
CA GLU A 40 0.19 -7.38 13.12
C GLU A 40 -0.36 -6.79 11.80
N LEU A 41 -1.63 -7.02 11.48
CA LEU A 41 -2.29 -6.45 10.30
C LEU A 41 -2.67 -4.96 10.46
N LYS A 42 -2.14 -4.30 11.50
CA LYS A 42 -2.18 -2.83 11.61
C LYS A 42 -1.16 -2.17 10.68
N ALA A 43 -0.03 -2.82 10.43
CA ALA A 43 1.02 -2.32 9.54
C ALA A 43 1.73 -3.52 8.90
N PHE A 44 1.55 -3.71 7.60
CA PHE A 44 2.09 -4.85 6.87
C PHE A 44 2.52 -4.45 5.46
N THR A 45 3.45 -5.19 4.89
CA THR A 45 3.92 -5.01 3.51
C THR A 45 3.19 -5.98 2.61
N ALA A 46 2.60 -5.49 1.53
CA ALA A 46 1.86 -6.30 0.56
C ALA A 46 2.08 -5.78 -0.86
N GLU A 47 1.91 -6.64 -1.86
CA GLU A 47 1.94 -6.21 -3.26
C GLU A 47 0.63 -5.51 -3.63
N LEU A 48 0.72 -4.28 -4.10
CA LEU A 48 -0.43 -3.53 -4.57
C LEU A 48 -0.89 -4.08 -5.92
N ARG A 49 -2.10 -4.64 -6.00
CA ARG A 49 -2.69 -5.05 -7.29
C ARG A 49 -3.50 -3.94 -7.95
N GLY A 50 -3.90 -2.93 -7.17
CA GLY A 50 -4.64 -1.75 -7.64
C GLY A 50 -5.99 -1.59 -6.95
N LEU A 51 -6.94 -0.95 -7.64
CA LEU A 51 -8.31 -0.73 -7.19
C LEU A 51 -9.27 -1.71 -7.89
N THR A 52 -10.22 -2.26 -7.13
CA THR A 52 -11.32 -3.08 -7.65
C THR A 52 -12.44 -2.19 -8.19
N GLU A 53 -13.38 -2.78 -8.95
CA GLU A 53 -14.58 -2.09 -9.45
C GLU A 53 -15.46 -1.52 -8.32
N ASP A 54 -15.39 -2.09 -7.12
CA ASP A 54 -16.11 -1.67 -5.92
C ASP A 54 -15.44 -0.45 -5.22
N GLY A 55 -14.28 0.00 -5.72
CA GLY A 55 -13.50 1.09 -5.11
C GLY A 55 -12.64 0.66 -3.93
N LYS A 56 -12.41 -0.66 -3.75
CA LYS A 56 -11.57 -1.23 -2.69
C LYS A 56 -10.15 -1.47 -3.19
N ILE A 57 -9.16 -1.40 -2.30
CA ILE A 57 -7.75 -1.64 -2.66
C ILE A 57 -7.48 -3.13 -2.57
N LYS A 58 -7.01 -3.72 -3.68
CA LYS A 58 -6.57 -5.10 -3.74
C LYS A 58 -5.06 -5.17 -3.48
N LEU A 59 -4.69 -6.01 -2.52
CA LEU A 59 -3.34 -6.21 -2.03
C LEU A 59 -3.05 -7.71 -2.00
N ILE A 60 -1.82 -8.14 -2.25
CA ILE A 60 -1.39 -9.54 -2.06
C ILE A 60 -0.43 -9.59 -0.88
N TYR A 61 -0.81 -10.31 0.18
CA TYR A 61 0.00 -10.50 1.37
C TYR A 61 0.30 -11.99 1.54
N ASN A 62 1.57 -12.39 1.54
CA ASN A 62 1.95 -13.81 1.64
C ASN A 62 1.20 -14.72 0.65
N GLU A 63 1.13 -14.29 -0.62
CA GLU A 63 0.39 -15.00 -1.69
C GLU A 63 -1.15 -15.07 -1.50
N GLU A 64 -1.68 -14.41 -0.47
CA GLU A 64 -3.12 -14.29 -0.21
C GLU A 64 -3.68 -12.95 -0.74
N GLU A 65 -4.81 -13.00 -1.45
CA GLU A 65 -5.49 -11.80 -1.94
C GLU A 65 -6.29 -11.13 -0.82
N LEU A 66 -5.82 -9.98 -0.35
CA LEU A 66 -6.51 -9.14 0.61
C LEU A 66 -7.22 -7.98 -0.11
N ILE A 67 -8.50 -7.81 0.22
CA ILE A 67 -9.29 -6.66 -0.22
C ILE A 67 -9.51 -5.77 0.99
N VAL A 68 -8.95 -4.56 0.95
CA VAL A 68 -9.02 -3.60 2.05
C VAL A 68 -9.67 -2.31 1.57
N ASP A 69 -10.64 -1.83 2.33
CA ASP A 69 -11.24 -0.52 2.11
C ASP A 69 -10.23 0.60 2.39
N LYS A 70 -10.16 1.57 1.49
CA LYS A 70 -9.30 2.75 1.65
C LYS A 70 -9.61 3.54 2.92
N ASP A 71 -10.86 3.45 3.40
CA ASP A 71 -11.32 4.10 4.64
C ASP A 71 -10.64 3.50 5.89
N LYS A 72 -10.32 2.20 5.85
CA LYS A 72 -9.59 1.52 6.93
C LYS A 72 -8.09 1.79 6.88
N ILE A 73 -7.57 2.23 5.75
CA ILE A 73 -6.15 2.50 5.54
C ILE A 73 -5.82 3.91 6.05
N SER A 74 -4.94 3.97 7.04
CA SER A 74 -4.41 5.20 7.62
C SER A 74 -3.33 5.82 6.75
N GLN A 75 -2.42 4.98 6.24
CA GLN A 75 -1.31 5.43 5.42
C GLN A 75 -0.83 4.28 4.55
N MET A 76 -0.56 4.56 3.28
CA MET A 76 0.08 3.60 2.39
C MET A 76 1.33 4.23 1.77
N ARG A 77 2.44 3.49 1.76
CA ARG A 77 3.74 3.95 1.23
C ARG A 77 4.26 2.91 0.23
N LEU A 78 4.97 3.35 -0.79
CA LEU A 78 5.70 2.40 -1.66
C LEU A 78 6.86 1.79 -0.88
N HIS A 79 6.92 0.45 -0.89
CA HIS A 79 8.04 -0.28 -0.36
C HIS A 79 9.18 -0.23 -1.39
N PHE A 80 10.34 0.25 -0.99
CA PHE A 80 11.54 0.27 -1.83
C PHE A 80 12.59 -0.61 -1.17
N SER A 81 12.87 -1.76 -1.79
CA SER A 81 14.02 -2.58 -1.47
C SER A 81 15.12 -2.26 -2.50
N PHE A 82 16.34 -1.96 -2.03
CA PHE A 82 17.51 -1.65 -2.86
C PHE A 82 18.48 -2.84 -2.90
#